data_AF-A0A3B1CZV4-F1
#
_entry.id   AF-A0A3B1CZV4-F1
#
_cell.length_a   1.000
_cell.length_b   1.000
_cell.length_c   1.000
_cell.angle_alpha   90.00
_cell.angle_beta   90.00
_cell.angle_gamma   90.00
#
_symmetry.space_group_name_H-M   'P 1'
#
loop_
_entity.id
_entity.type
_entity.pdbx_description
1 polymer ?
#
loop_
_entity_poly.entity_id
_entity_poly.type
_entity_poly.pdbx_seq_one_letter_code
_entity_poly.pdbx_strand_id
1 'polypeptide(L)'
;MNLSKRFFTVLAAAISIFLFTTATDSFAGHVTGPVHWTYEGQTGPEHWGDLSPEFAACKEGKRQSPVDITGAVEADLKDISFDYKASPLKIINNGHTIQVNYAEGSSITIGGKKYDLLQFHF
;
A
#
# COMPACT_ATOMS: atom_id res chain seq x y z
N MET A 1 -17.28 -87.73 0.68
CA MET A 1 -17.01 -88.20 -0.69
C MET A 1 -16.12 -87.16 -1.36
N ASN A 2 -15.04 -87.60 -2.03
CA ASN A 2 -14.01 -86.91 -2.85
C ASN A 2 -14.29 -85.47 -3.37
N LEU A 3 -13.31 -84.61 -3.73
CA LEU A 3 -11.85 -84.48 -3.53
C LEU A 3 -11.42 -83.16 -4.25
N SER A 4 -10.24 -82.61 -3.90
CA SER A 4 -9.46 -81.62 -4.71
C SER A 4 -9.92 -80.16 -4.86
N LYS A 5 -8.94 -79.31 -5.19
CA LYS A 5 -8.90 -77.83 -5.26
C LYS A 5 -7.95 -77.47 -6.44
N ARG A 6 -7.86 -76.27 -7.02
CA ARG A 6 -8.14 -74.88 -6.60
C ARG A 6 -8.46 -74.01 -7.86
N PHE A 7 -8.56 -72.68 -7.66
CA PHE A 7 -8.31 -71.58 -8.61
C PHE A 7 -9.37 -71.22 -9.67
N PHE A 8 -9.92 -70.00 -9.58
CA PHE A 8 -9.55 -68.85 -10.44
C PHE A 8 -9.90 -67.50 -9.77
N THR A 9 -9.35 -66.39 -10.26
CA THR A 9 -9.28 -65.07 -9.59
C THR A 9 -10.19 -64.01 -10.26
N VAL A 10 -10.16 -62.76 -9.76
CA VAL A 10 -10.83 -61.50 -10.21
C VAL A 10 -12.13 -61.21 -9.44
N LEU A 11 -12.19 -60.31 -8.44
CA LEU A 11 -11.81 -58.89 -8.28
C LEU A 11 -12.87 -57.88 -8.80
N ALA A 12 -13.60 -57.27 -7.86
CA ALA A 12 -14.14 -55.91 -7.95
C ALA A 12 -14.40 -55.40 -6.51
N ALA A 13 -13.73 -54.31 -6.10
CA ALA A 13 -13.86 -53.75 -4.75
C ALA A 13 -14.79 -52.53 -4.75
N ALA A 14 -15.53 -52.33 -3.65
CA ALA A 14 -16.42 -51.18 -3.48
C ALA A 14 -15.64 -49.88 -3.27
N ILE A 15 -16.12 -48.77 -3.86
CA ILE A 15 -15.55 -47.43 -3.70
C ILE A 15 -16.64 -46.49 -3.17
N SER A 16 -16.38 -45.88 -2.02
CA SER A 16 -17.32 -45.00 -1.33
C SER A 16 -17.36 -43.58 -1.91
N ILE A 17 -18.59 -43.15 -2.16
CA ILE A 17 -19.14 -41.79 -2.32
C ILE A 17 -18.65 -40.62 -1.44
N PHE A 18 -17.36 -40.27 -1.34
CA PHE A 18 -16.99 -39.03 -0.63
C PHE A 18 -17.18 -37.79 -1.52
N LEU A 19 -18.20 -36.98 -1.22
CA LEU A 19 -18.37 -35.64 -1.78
C LEU A 19 -17.31 -34.68 -1.23
N PHE A 20 -16.17 -34.60 -1.92
CA PHE A 20 -15.23 -33.49 -1.72
C PHE A 20 -15.82 -32.20 -2.29
N THR A 21 -16.40 -31.38 -1.43
CA THR A 21 -16.64 -29.97 -1.74
C THR A 21 -15.28 -29.28 -1.88
N THR A 22 -14.83 -29.05 -3.11
CA THR A 22 -13.64 -28.23 -3.37
C THR A 22 -13.94 -26.79 -3.00
N ALA A 23 -13.54 -26.38 -1.80
CA ALA A 23 -13.42 -24.98 -1.47
C ALA A 23 -12.37 -24.39 -2.42
N THR A 24 -12.83 -23.56 -3.36
CA THR A 24 -11.93 -22.78 -4.22
C THR A 24 -11.39 -21.62 -3.39
N ASP A 25 -10.30 -21.87 -2.66
CA ASP A 25 -9.51 -20.78 -2.07
C ASP A 25 -9.16 -19.81 -3.20
N SER A 26 -9.62 -18.58 -3.03
CA SER A 26 -9.34 -17.52 -3.99
C SER A 26 -7.88 -17.14 -3.83
N PHE A 27 -7.04 -17.56 -4.79
CA PHE A 27 -5.65 -17.13 -4.88
C PHE A 27 -5.60 -15.61 -5.09
N ALA A 28 -5.55 -14.87 -3.98
CA ALA A 28 -5.07 -13.50 -3.97
C ALA A 28 -3.60 -13.55 -4.41
N GLY A 29 -3.37 -13.33 -5.70
CA GLY A 29 -2.05 -13.32 -6.29
C GLY A 29 -1.21 -12.23 -5.63
N HIS A 30 -0.28 -12.63 -4.77
CA HIS A 30 0.64 -11.72 -4.11
C HIS A 30 1.57 -11.15 -5.20
N VAL A 31 1.27 -9.93 -5.66
CA VAL A 31 2.10 -9.25 -6.66
C VAL A 31 3.40 -8.85 -5.99
N THR A 32 4.48 -9.60 -6.23
CA THR A 32 5.81 -9.39 -5.63
C THR A 32 6.57 -8.24 -6.33
N GLY A 33 5.93 -7.07 -6.41
CA GLY A 33 6.49 -5.83 -6.93
C GLY A 33 5.98 -4.64 -6.10
N PRO A 34 6.61 -3.46 -6.21
CA PRO A 34 6.14 -2.28 -5.50
C PRO A 34 4.71 -1.93 -5.92
N VAL A 35 3.82 -1.74 -4.94
CA VAL A 35 2.42 -1.40 -5.17
C VAL A 35 2.34 -0.04 -5.86
N HIS A 36 1.85 -0.04 -7.10
CA HIS A 36 1.76 1.15 -7.94
C HIS A 36 0.42 1.85 -7.77
N TRP A 37 0.45 3.16 -7.58
CA TRP A 37 -0.71 4.03 -7.45
C TRP A 37 -0.72 5.09 -8.55
N THR A 38 -1.89 5.67 -8.84
CA THR A 38 -2.09 6.71 -9.86
C THR A 38 -3.02 7.79 -9.33
N TYR A 39 -3.18 8.89 -10.06
CA TYR A 39 -4.22 9.90 -9.77
C TYR A 39 -5.58 9.58 -10.44
N GLU A 40 -5.62 8.59 -11.35
CA GLU A 40 -6.81 8.23 -12.12
C GLU A 40 -6.95 6.71 -12.26
N GLY A 41 -8.17 6.24 -12.53
CA GLY A 41 -8.46 4.84 -12.86
C GLY A 41 -8.47 3.90 -11.64
N GLN A 42 -8.28 2.60 -11.88
CA GLN A 42 -8.44 1.54 -10.87
C GLN A 42 -7.38 1.56 -9.75
N THR A 43 -6.29 2.31 -9.92
CA THR A 43 -5.26 2.59 -8.90
C THR A 43 -5.30 4.05 -8.42
N GLY A 44 -6.42 4.75 -8.67
CA GLY A 44 -6.66 6.14 -8.29
C GLY A 44 -6.92 6.36 -6.79
N PRO A 45 -7.04 7.63 -6.34
CA PRO A 45 -7.18 8.02 -4.93
C PRO A 45 -8.29 7.29 -4.17
N GLU A 46 -9.42 7.08 -4.83
CA GLU A 46 -10.61 6.38 -4.33
C GLU A 46 -10.34 4.90 -3.98
N HIS A 47 -9.22 4.36 -4.44
CA HIS A 47 -8.82 2.96 -4.28
C HIS A 47 -7.50 2.78 -3.53
N TRP A 48 -6.73 3.85 -3.23
CA TRP A 48 -5.37 3.74 -2.66
C TRP A 48 -5.29 2.87 -1.40
N GLY A 49 -6.25 3.00 -0.48
CA GLY A 49 -6.26 2.21 0.76
C GLY A 49 -6.63 0.74 0.60
N ASP A 50 -7.05 0.31 -0.61
CA ASP A 50 -7.28 -1.09 -0.97
C ASP A 50 -6.11 -1.70 -1.76
N LEU A 51 -5.10 -0.91 -2.15
CA LEU A 51 -3.95 -1.40 -2.93
C LEU A 51 -2.92 -2.17 -2.08
N SER A 52 -2.76 -1.82 -0.80
CA SER A 52 -1.83 -2.48 0.13
C SER A 52 -2.27 -2.25 1.59
N PRO A 53 -2.03 -3.20 2.52
CA PRO A 53 -2.29 -3.00 3.95
C PRO A 53 -1.60 -1.77 4.54
N GLU A 54 -0.41 -1.42 4.04
CA GLU A 54 0.37 -0.25 4.45
C GLU A 54 -0.32 1.07 4.07
N PHE A 55 -1.25 1.06 3.11
CA PHE A 55 -1.98 2.23 2.64
C PHE A 55 -3.36 2.38 3.31
N ALA A 56 -3.71 1.53 4.28
CA ALA A 56 -5.02 1.54 4.95
C ALA A 56 -5.42 2.92 5.51
N ALA A 57 -4.44 3.76 5.88
CA ALA A 57 -4.67 5.14 6.31
C ALA A 57 -5.45 5.99 5.27
N CYS A 58 -5.25 5.75 3.96
CA CYS A 58 -5.94 6.44 2.87
C CYS A 58 -7.45 6.16 2.82
N LYS A 59 -7.90 5.05 3.44
CA LYS A 59 -9.31 4.62 3.48
C LYS A 59 -9.93 4.79 4.86
N GLU A 60 -9.18 4.47 5.91
CA GLU A 60 -9.70 4.43 7.28
C GLU A 60 -9.42 5.72 8.07
N GLY A 61 -8.37 6.46 7.70
CA GLY A 61 -7.86 7.63 8.41
C GLY A 61 -8.90 8.75 8.56
N LYS A 62 -9.02 9.29 9.77
CA LYS A 62 -9.96 10.40 10.09
C LYS A 62 -9.29 11.78 10.16
N ARG A 63 -8.02 11.87 9.76
CA ARG A 63 -7.20 13.08 9.72
C ARG A 63 -6.32 13.05 8.46
N GLN A 64 -6.96 13.06 7.30
CA GLN A 64 -6.31 13.02 5.99
C GLN A 64 -6.10 14.45 5.44
N SER A 65 -5.27 14.54 4.40
CA SER A 65 -5.02 15.75 3.60
C SER A 65 -5.14 15.39 2.11
N PRO A 66 -5.46 16.33 1.22
CA PRO A 66 -5.81 17.73 1.48
C PRO A 66 -7.17 17.89 2.17
N VAL A 67 -7.49 19.12 2.59
CA VAL A 67 -8.79 19.51 3.14
C VAL A 67 -9.22 20.85 2.54
N ASP A 68 -10.53 21.08 2.47
CA ASP A 68 -11.08 22.41 2.22
C ASP A 68 -10.94 23.27 3.49
N ILE A 69 -10.31 24.45 3.38
CA ILE A 69 -9.99 25.31 4.52
C ILE A 69 -11.17 26.26 4.77
N THR A 70 -12.16 25.75 5.48
CA THR A 70 -13.35 26.52 5.92
C THR A 70 -13.41 26.60 7.45
N GLY A 71 -14.05 27.64 7.98
CA GLY A 71 -14.23 27.80 9.43
C GLY A 71 -12.95 28.00 10.24
N ALA A 72 -11.90 28.56 9.64
CA ALA A 72 -10.67 28.92 10.35
C ALA A 72 -10.96 29.88 11.52
N VAL A 73 -10.29 29.66 12.65
CA VAL A 73 -10.39 30.49 13.86
C VAL A 73 -9.07 31.22 14.10
N GLU A 74 -9.14 32.43 14.65
CA GLU A 74 -7.96 33.16 15.09
C GLU A 74 -7.26 32.40 16.24
N ALA A 75 -5.92 32.34 16.19
CA ALA A 75 -5.10 31.67 17.18
C ALA A 75 -3.74 32.39 17.33
N ASP A 76 -3.19 32.41 18.55
CA ASP A 76 -1.80 32.79 18.83
C ASP A 76 -0.86 31.68 18.34
N LEU A 77 -0.55 31.70 17.04
CA LEU A 77 0.38 30.78 16.40
C LEU A 77 1.83 31.22 16.67
N LYS A 78 2.74 30.25 16.82
CA LYS A 78 4.16 30.55 16.94
C LYS A 78 4.78 30.76 15.56
N ASP A 79 5.58 31.81 15.45
CA ASP A 79 6.32 32.16 14.24
C ASP A 79 7.14 30.97 13.73
N ILE A 80 7.22 30.87 12.40
CA ILE A 80 8.09 29.94 11.70
C ILE A 80 9.38 30.69 11.39
N SER A 81 10.49 30.24 11.99
CA SER A 81 11.82 30.74 11.63
C SER A 81 12.34 29.95 10.43
N PHE A 82 12.74 30.65 9.37
CA PHE A 82 13.26 30.06 8.14
C PHE A 82 14.78 30.25 8.08
N ASP A 83 15.52 29.15 7.90
CA ASP A 83 16.95 29.19 7.60
C ASP A 83 17.23 28.41 6.31
N TYR A 84 16.96 29.07 5.17
CA TYR A 84 17.18 28.51 3.84
C TYR A 84 18.46 29.09 3.23
N LYS A 85 19.29 28.22 2.66
CA LYS A 85 20.59 28.52 2.07
C LYS A 85 20.59 28.14 0.59
N ALA A 86 21.19 28.95 -0.27
CA ALA A 86 21.37 28.59 -1.68
C ALA A 86 22.10 27.24 -1.80
N SER A 87 21.52 26.33 -2.59
CA SER A 87 21.93 24.94 -2.68
C SER A 87 21.78 24.42 -4.12
N PRO A 88 22.68 23.57 -4.64
CA PRO A 88 22.49 22.92 -5.93
C PRO A 88 21.23 22.05 -5.94
N LEU A 89 20.30 22.37 -6.84
CA LEU A 89 19.00 21.68 -6.93
C LEU A 89 19.08 20.47 -7.85
N LYS A 90 18.56 19.32 -7.40
CA LYS A 90 18.38 18.13 -8.24
C LYS A 90 16.89 17.92 -8.54
N ILE A 91 16.50 18.17 -9.79
CA ILE A 91 15.12 18.06 -10.27
C ILE A 91 14.89 16.64 -10.82
N ILE A 92 13.75 16.04 -10.47
CA ILE A 92 13.34 14.68 -10.85
C ILE A 92 11.85 14.70 -11.23
N ASN A 93 11.51 14.14 -12.39
CA ASN A 93 10.14 13.68 -12.67
C ASN A 93 10.07 12.20 -12.25
N ASN A 94 9.21 11.87 -11.30
CA ASN A 94 9.07 10.51 -10.76
C ASN A 94 7.81 9.77 -11.27
N GLY A 95 7.11 10.33 -12.26
CA GLY A 95 5.83 9.82 -12.78
C GLY A 95 4.59 10.36 -12.06
N HIS A 96 4.75 10.95 -10.87
CA HIS A 96 3.66 11.49 -10.05
C HIS A 96 3.78 13.02 -9.84
N THR A 97 4.99 13.58 -9.86
CA THR A 97 5.23 15.00 -9.58
C THR A 97 6.59 15.45 -10.16
N ILE A 98 6.77 16.76 -10.30
CA ILE A 98 8.10 17.36 -10.44
C ILE A 98 8.66 17.66 -9.05
N GLN A 99 9.59 16.81 -8.60
CA GLN A 99 10.24 16.92 -7.29
C GLN A 99 11.61 17.58 -7.41
N VAL A 100 11.92 18.50 -6.50
CA VAL A 100 13.22 19.15 -6.37
C VAL A 100 13.84 18.71 -5.04
N ASN A 101 14.89 17.89 -5.11
CA ASN A 101 15.66 17.50 -3.94
C ASN A 101 16.63 18.61 -3.54
N TYR A 102 16.70 18.87 -2.24
CA TYR A 102 17.61 19.84 -1.62
C TYR A 102 18.82 19.11 -1.00
N ALA A 103 20.01 19.73 -1.05
CA ALA A 103 21.12 19.28 -0.22
C ALA A 103 20.93 19.74 1.24
N GLU A 104 21.56 19.03 2.18
CA GLU A 104 21.47 19.34 3.62
C GLU A 104 21.89 20.78 3.96
N GLY A 105 21.37 21.31 5.08
CA GLY A 105 21.74 22.60 5.63
C GLY A 105 20.68 23.71 5.53
N SER A 106 19.52 23.44 4.91
CA SER A 106 18.33 24.31 4.99
C SER A 106 17.26 23.72 5.89
N SER A 107 16.55 24.57 6.64
CA SER A 107 15.56 24.12 7.63
C SER A 107 14.53 25.19 7.98
N ILE A 108 13.45 24.76 8.64
CA ILE A 108 12.58 25.64 9.42
C ILE A 108 12.66 25.28 10.90
N THR A 109 12.32 26.22 11.78
CA THR A 109 12.07 25.98 13.21
C THR A 109 10.70 26.52 13.58
N ILE A 110 9.87 25.66 14.19
CA ILE A 110 8.53 26.01 14.69
C ILE A 110 8.35 25.40 16.09
N GLY A 111 7.83 26.18 17.04
CA GLY A 111 7.63 25.71 18.42
C GLY A 111 8.92 25.22 19.12
N GLY A 112 10.08 25.75 18.74
CA GLY A 112 11.40 25.32 19.24
C GLY A 112 11.95 24.02 18.63
N LYS A 113 11.24 23.39 17.69
CA LYS A 113 11.68 22.18 16.99
C LYS A 113 12.13 22.50 15.56
N LYS A 114 13.32 22.02 15.21
CA LYS A 114 13.92 22.11 13.86
C LYS A 114 13.39 21.00 12.94
N TYR A 115 13.17 21.34 11.68
CA TYR A 115 12.79 20.43 10.60
C TYR A 115 13.62 20.77 9.36
N ASP A 116 14.39 19.80 8.84
CA ASP A 116 15.26 20.02 7.69
C ASP A 116 14.48 19.94 6.35
N LEU A 117 14.85 20.79 5.40
CA LEU A 117 14.28 20.79 4.05
C LEU A 117 14.92 19.68 3.21
N LEU A 118 14.15 18.63 2.92
CA LEU A 118 14.61 17.50 2.11
C LEU A 118 14.28 17.67 0.62
N GLN A 119 13.05 18.11 0.33
CA GLN A 119 12.54 18.33 -1.02
C GLN A 119 11.33 19.28 -1.00
N PHE A 120 10.98 19.81 -2.17
CA PHE A 120 9.67 20.38 -2.47
C PHE A 120 9.21 19.88 -3.85
N HIS A 121 7.91 19.92 -4.14
CA HIS A 121 7.33 19.32 -5.34
C HIS A 121 6.01 19.98 -5.76
N PHE A 122 5.53 19.66 -6.97
CA PHE A 122 4.33 20.23 -7.61
C PHE A 122 3.54 19.16 -8.38
#